data_AF-A0A0N0D5S9-F1
#
_entry.id   AF-A0A0N0D5S9-F1
#
_cell.length_a   1.000
_cell.length_b   1.000
_cell.length_c   1.000
_cell.angle_alpha   90.00
_cell.angle_beta   90.00
_cell.angle_gamma   90.00
#
_symmetry.space_group_name_H-M   'P 1'
#
loop_
_entity.id
_entity.type
_entity.pdbx_description
1 polymer ?
#
loop_
_entity_poly.entity_id
_entity_poly.type
_entity_poly.pdbx_seq_one_letter_code
_entity_poly.pdbx_strand_id
1 'polypeptide(L)'
;EAVNIPRLVSDLDDSTIIMFLDEIQNIHLPQQDFRVVGYMQDAVESPTCPHFVTGSAMTILHDILGKGSLYGRFDSDPIKPFTDFYGAELVVKSSKYFQAEIPEIMAPVVSERCGGNPFYINAVVQRSAKLNMPLFNEEDLNRILAIDLSSGFIYAELRDQVIKWIERLNDHN
;
A
#
# COMPACT_ATOMS: atom_id res chain seq x y z
N GLU A 1 -15.08 -6.76 19.08
CA GLU A 1 -14.25 -6.65 20.31
C GLU A 1 -12.80 -6.25 20.02
N ALA A 2 -12.05 -6.95 19.17
CA ALA A 2 -10.62 -6.68 18.93
C ALA A 2 -10.26 -5.20 18.62
N VAL A 3 -11.10 -4.48 17.85
CA VAL A 3 -10.86 -3.07 17.51
C VAL A 3 -11.14 -2.10 18.67
N ASN A 4 -11.91 -2.52 19.69
CA ASN A 4 -12.23 -1.69 20.86
C ASN A 4 -11.23 -1.86 22.01
N ILE A 5 -10.48 -2.97 22.05
CA ILE A 5 -9.52 -3.25 23.14
C ILE A 5 -8.47 -2.12 23.28
N PRO A 6 -7.84 -1.63 22.20
CA PRO A 6 -6.87 -0.54 22.29
C PRO A 6 -7.45 0.72 22.93
N ARG A 7 -8.69 1.09 22.57
CA ARG A 7 -9.40 2.20 23.20
C ARG A 7 -9.57 1.96 24.70
N LEU A 8 -10.08 0.79 25.10
CA LEU A 8 -10.34 0.49 26.51
C LEU A 8 -9.06 0.54 27.35
N VAL A 9 -7.95 0.01 26.83
CA VAL A 9 -6.64 0.08 27.50
C VAL A 9 -6.15 1.52 27.60
N SER A 10 -6.26 2.27 26.49
CA SER A 10 -5.91 3.69 26.45
C SER A 10 -6.67 4.50 27.51
N ASP A 11 -7.98 4.26 27.66
CA ASP A 11 -8.84 4.92 28.63
C ASP A 11 -8.53 4.50 30.09
N LEU A 12 -8.21 3.22 30.33
CA LEU A 12 -7.94 2.69 31.67
C LEU A 12 -6.56 3.09 32.20
N ASP A 13 -5.56 3.09 31.33
CA ASP A 13 -4.16 3.32 31.70
C ASP A 13 -3.74 4.79 31.56
N ASP A 14 -4.67 5.68 31.19
CA ASP A 14 -4.42 7.10 30.88
C ASP A 14 -3.25 7.28 29.91
N SER A 15 -3.26 6.47 28.84
CA SER A 15 -2.19 6.38 27.85
C SER A 15 -2.72 6.61 26.44
N THR A 16 -1.87 7.10 25.52
CA THR A 16 -2.25 7.26 24.11
C THR A 16 -1.82 6.03 23.31
N ILE A 17 -2.77 5.39 22.61
CA ILE A 17 -2.49 4.27 21.72
C ILE A 17 -2.86 4.66 20.29
N ILE A 18 -1.89 4.67 19.38
CA ILE A 18 -2.14 4.98 17.97
C ILE A 18 -2.38 3.69 17.20
N MET A 19 -3.52 3.61 16.51
CA MET A 19 -3.91 2.45 15.72
C MET A 19 -3.66 2.69 14.23
N PHE A 20 -2.95 1.77 13.58
CA PHE A 20 -2.81 1.72 12.12
C PHE A 20 -3.50 0.47 11.59
N LEU A 21 -4.51 0.66 10.75
CA LEU A 21 -5.28 -0.42 10.12
C LEU A 21 -5.06 -0.37 8.61
N ASP A 22 -4.26 -1.30 8.11
CA ASP A 22 -4.00 -1.41 6.68
C ASP A 22 -5.06 -2.28 5.97
N GLU A 23 -5.26 -1.99 4.69
CA GLU A 23 -6.23 -2.67 3.84
C GLU A 23 -7.63 -2.77 4.47
N ILE A 24 -8.13 -1.64 4.99
CA ILE A 24 -9.37 -1.57 5.77
C ILE A 24 -10.59 -2.12 5.01
N GLN A 25 -10.57 -2.13 3.68
CA GLN A 25 -11.59 -2.78 2.86
C GLN A 25 -11.79 -4.27 3.17
N ASN A 26 -10.78 -4.95 3.73
CA ASN A 26 -10.86 -6.36 4.09
C ASN A 26 -11.68 -6.62 5.35
N ILE A 27 -12.17 -5.59 6.05
CA ILE A 27 -13.14 -5.80 7.15
C ILE A 27 -14.54 -6.14 6.63
N HIS A 28 -14.79 -5.95 5.33
CA HIS A 28 -16.04 -6.29 4.65
C HIS A 28 -15.81 -7.54 3.79
N LEU A 29 -15.77 -8.71 4.43
CA LEU A 29 -15.64 -10.01 3.73
C LEU A 29 -17.03 -10.53 3.35
N PRO A 30 -17.32 -10.78 2.05
CA PRO A 30 -18.64 -11.25 1.61
C PRO A 30 -19.08 -12.57 2.26
N GLN A 31 -18.12 -13.38 2.69
CA GLN A 31 -18.33 -14.71 3.25
C GLN A 31 -18.67 -14.72 4.75
N GLN A 32 -18.56 -13.58 5.44
CA GLN A 32 -18.88 -13.46 6.86
C GLN A 32 -19.74 -12.22 7.11
N ASP A 33 -20.95 -12.41 7.67
CA ASP A 33 -21.85 -11.33 8.11
C ASP A 33 -21.34 -10.69 9.41
N PHE A 34 -20.06 -10.31 9.45
CA PHE A 34 -19.42 -9.72 10.59
C PHE A 34 -19.27 -8.21 10.37
N ARG A 35 -20.21 -7.43 10.90
CA ARG A 35 -20.19 -5.96 10.82
C ARG A 35 -19.23 -5.37 11.86
N VAL A 36 -17.93 -5.44 11.59
CA VAL A 36 -16.86 -4.76 12.39
C VAL A 36 -17.14 -3.26 12.53
N VAL A 37 -17.77 -2.67 11.51
CA VAL A 37 -18.06 -1.23 11.37
C VAL A 37 -18.83 -0.65 12.56
N GLY A 38 -19.75 -1.41 13.17
CA GLY A 38 -20.48 -0.95 14.35
C GLY A 38 -19.59 -0.81 15.58
N TYR A 39 -18.69 -1.78 15.80
CA TYR A 39 -17.72 -1.73 16.90
C TYR A 39 -16.64 -0.67 16.68
N MET A 40 -16.30 -0.36 15.42
CA MET A 40 -15.34 0.69 15.10
C MET A 40 -15.84 2.09 15.42
N GLN A 41 -17.14 2.34 15.34
CA GLN A 41 -17.70 3.66 15.58
C GLN A 41 -17.27 4.20 16.94
N ASP A 42 -17.44 3.38 17.99
CA ASP A 42 -17.03 3.73 19.34
C ASP A 42 -15.50 3.80 19.47
N ALA A 43 -14.75 2.93 18.79
CA ALA A 43 -13.29 2.91 18.87
C ALA A 43 -12.65 4.22 18.38
N VAL A 44 -13.17 4.77 17.28
CA VAL A 44 -12.54 5.88 16.55
C VAL A 44 -12.90 7.26 17.11
N GLU A 45 -13.88 7.34 18.00
CA GLU A 45 -14.29 8.58 18.66
C GLU A 45 -13.39 8.97 19.85
N SER A 46 -12.50 8.07 20.29
CA SER A 46 -11.62 8.35 21.44
C SER A 46 -10.48 9.31 21.07
N PRO A 47 -10.28 10.40 21.84
CA PRO A 47 -9.17 11.34 21.63
C PRO A 47 -7.81 10.75 22.01
N THR A 48 -7.79 9.69 22.83
CA THR A 48 -6.57 9.01 23.30
C THR A 48 -6.22 7.78 22.46
N CYS A 49 -7.12 7.36 21.56
CA CYS A 49 -6.91 6.24 20.66
C CYS A 49 -7.17 6.62 19.18
N PRO A 50 -6.35 7.49 18.56
CA PRO A 50 -6.54 7.87 17.16
C PRO A 50 -6.29 6.69 16.21
N HIS A 51 -7.11 6.60 15.17
CA HIS A 51 -7.05 5.55 14.16
C HIS A 51 -6.64 6.12 12.81
N PHE A 52 -5.61 5.54 12.22
CA PHE A 52 -5.16 5.77 10.85
C PHE A 52 -5.50 4.54 10.03
N VAL A 53 -6.25 4.74 8.94
CA VAL A 53 -6.70 3.65 8.07
C VAL A 53 -6.11 3.84 6.67
N THR A 54 -5.66 2.75 6.06
CA THR A 54 -5.17 2.74 4.68
C THR A 54 -5.89 1.67 3.86
N GLY A 55 -5.87 1.83 2.55
CA GLY A 55 -6.46 0.85 1.64
C GLY A 55 -6.31 1.23 0.17
N SER A 56 -6.24 0.21 -0.67
CA SER A 56 -6.05 0.31 -2.11
C SER A 56 -7.35 0.37 -2.92
N ALA A 57 -8.48 -0.11 -2.38
CA ALA A 57 -9.77 -0.14 -3.07
C ALA A 57 -10.59 1.15 -2.84
N MET A 58 -10.23 2.24 -3.52
CA MET A 58 -10.79 3.59 -3.28
C MET A 58 -12.33 3.65 -3.23
N THR A 59 -13.04 2.92 -4.09
CA THR A 59 -14.52 2.92 -4.10
C THR A 59 -15.09 2.27 -2.83
N ILE A 60 -14.53 1.13 -2.42
CA ILE A 60 -14.98 0.39 -1.23
C ILE A 60 -14.56 1.13 0.03
N LEU A 61 -13.36 1.69 0.05
CA LEU A 61 -12.87 2.52 1.14
C LEU A 61 -13.77 3.76 1.33
N HIS A 62 -14.17 4.41 0.22
CA HIS A 62 -15.14 5.48 0.25
C HIS A 62 -16.52 5.01 0.71
N ASP A 63 -16.95 3.79 0.39
CA ASP A 63 -18.23 3.26 0.88
C ASP A 63 -18.19 2.88 2.36
N ILE A 64 -17.08 2.33 2.86
CA ILE A 64 -16.89 1.96 4.26
C ILE A 64 -16.75 3.19 5.16
N LEU A 65 -15.95 4.18 4.73
CA LEU A 65 -15.66 5.38 5.53
C LEU A 65 -16.64 6.52 5.26
N GLY A 66 -17.12 6.63 4.02
CA GLY A 66 -17.96 7.72 3.53
C GLY A 66 -19.46 7.45 3.58
N LYS A 67 -19.91 6.30 4.11
CA LYS A 67 -21.32 6.00 4.36
C LYS A 67 -21.51 5.29 5.71
N GLY A 68 -22.73 5.33 6.24
CA GLY A 68 -23.09 4.60 7.46
C GLY A 68 -22.48 5.20 8.74
N SER A 69 -22.14 4.35 9.71
CA SER A 69 -21.74 4.74 11.07
C SER A 69 -20.37 5.42 11.17
N LEU A 70 -19.49 5.24 10.17
CA LEU A 70 -18.15 5.86 10.15
C LEU A 70 -18.13 7.21 9.43
N TYR A 71 -19.25 7.63 8.85
CA TYR A 71 -19.34 8.89 8.12
C TYR A 71 -18.93 10.08 9.00
N GLY A 72 -18.04 10.91 8.48
CA GLY A 72 -17.55 12.13 9.13
C GLY A 72 -16.55 11.90 10.28
N ARG A 73 -16.11 10.66 10.53
CA ARG A 73 -15.13 10.34 11.60
C ARG A 73 -13.69 10.26 11.11
N PHE A 74 -13.49 10.18 9.80
CA PHE A 74 -12.19 10.14 9.16
C PHE A 74 -12.00 11.34 8.25
N ASP A 75 -10.82 11.93 8.34
CA ASP A 75 -10.28 12.76 7.26
C ASP A 75 -9.63 11.86 6.19
N SER A 76 -9.64 12.30 4.95
CA SER A 76 -9.18 11.50 3.82
C SER A 76 -8.19 12.27 2.95
N ASP A 77 -6.95 11.79 2.91
CA ASP A 77 -5.92 12.32 2.03
C ASP A 77 -5.35 11.21 1.14
N PRO A 78 -5.38 11.36 -0.19
CA PRO A 78 -4.80 10.37 -1.08
C PRO A 78 -3.28 10.38 -0.98
N ILE A 79 -2.69 9.21 -0.74
CA ILE A 79 -1.25 9.02 -0.86
C ILE A 79 -0.89 9.06 -2.34
N LYS A 80 -0.18 10.11 -2.74
CA LYS A 80 0.26 10.30 -4.12
C LYS A 80 1.56 9.54 -4.39
N PRO A 81 1.83 9.15 -5.65
CA PRO A 81 3.15 8.68 -6.03
C PRO A 81 4.23 9.71 -5.73
N PHE A 82 5.47 9.27 -5.62
CA PHE A 82 6.59 10.21 -5.54
C PHE A 82 6.66 11.09 -6.78
N THR A 83 7.08 12.33 -6.56
CA THR A 83 7.51 13.19 -7.67
C THR A 83 8.77 12.60 -8.31
N ASP A 84 9.05 12.97 -9.55
CA ASP A 84 10.23 12.48 -10.28
C ASP A 84 11.52 12.67 -9.49
N PHE A 85 11.63 13.79 -8.76
CA PHE A 85 12.77 14.08 -7.89
C PHE A 85 12.92 13.05 -6.75
N TYR A 86 11.86 12.86 -5.95
CA TYR A 86 11.92 11.94 -4.80
C TYR A 86 11.98 10.48 -5.21
N GLY A 87 11.36 10.13 -6.34
CA GLY A 87 11.48 8.79 -6.90
C GLY A 87 12.89 8.51 -7.43
N ALA A 88 13.53 9.47 -8.10
CA ALA A 88 14.94 9.35 -8.49
C ALA A 88 15.85 9.24 -7.25
N GLU A 89 15.59 10.02 -6.21
CA GLU A 89 16.33 9.92 -4.94
C GLU A 89 16.17 8.52 -4.31
N LEU A 90 14.98 7.95 -4.35
CA LEU A 90 14.75 6.56 -3.92
C LEU A 90 15.57 5.59 -4.77
N VAL A 91 15.59 5.72 -6.09
CA VAL A 91 16.40 4.84 -6.97
C VAL A 91 17.87 4.88 -6.56
N VAL A 92 18.43 6.07 -6.31
CA VAL A 92 19.83 6.22 -5.88
C VAL A 92 20.08 5.62 -4.50
N LYS A 93 19.14 5.75 -3.55
CA LYS A 93 19.27 5.13 -2.22
C LYS A 93 19.19 3.61 -2.30
N SER A 94 18.23 3.10 -3.06
CA SER A 94 18.01 1.67 -3.24
C SER A 94 19.14 1.02 -4.03
N SER A 95 19.72 1.70 -5.03
CA SER A 95 20.86 1.17 -5.79
C SER A 95 22.07 0.98 -4.89
N LYS A 96 22.36 1.94 -4.01
CA LYS A 96 23.41 1.83 -2.99
C LYS A 96 23.14 0.70 -1.99
N TYR A 97 21.90 0.58 -1.51
CA TYR A 97 21.52 -0.43 -0.53
C TYR A 97 21.61 -1.86 -1.10
N PHE A 98 21.09 -2.08 -2.30
CA PHE A 98 21.09 -3.39 -2.96
C PHE A 98 22.36 -3.67 -3.77
N GLN A 99 23.29 -2.72 -3.85
CA GLN A 99 24.49 -2.79 -4.69
C GLN A 99 24.17 -3.01 -6.18
N ALA A 100 23.12 -2.35 -6.68
CA ALA A 100 22.75 -2.37 -8.09
C ALA A 100 23.56 -1.31 -8.87
N GLU A 101 24.07 -1.69 -10.04
CA GLU A 101 24.76 -0.75 -10.94
C GLU A 101 23.74 0.02 -11.78
N ILE A 102 23.41 1.24 -11.33
CA ILE A 102 22.46 2.14 -12.00
C ILE A 102 23.11 3.54 -12.09
N PRO A 103 23.43 4.07 -13.28
CA PRO A 103 23.91 5.42 -13.44
C PRO A 103 22.90 6.44 -12.93
N GLU A 104 23.38 7.55 -12.37
CA GLU A 104 22.53 8.61 -11.83
C GLU A 104 21.56 9.17 -12.87
N ILE A 105 21.98 9.23 -14.14
CA ILE A 105 21.13 9.66 -15.27
C ILE A 105 19.92 8.75 -15.51
N MET A 106 19.99 7.49 -15.09
CA MET A 106 18.88 6.53 -15.22
C MET A 106 17.93 6.57 -14.03
N ALA A 107 18.29 7.21 -12.91
CA ALA A 107 17.43 7.31 -11.74
C ALA A 107 16.05 7.94 -12.02
N PRO A 108 15.93 9.09 -12.71
CA PRO A 108 14.62 9.65 -13.05
C PRO A 108 13.84 8.75 -14.02
N VAL A 109 14.53 8.09 -14.95
CA VAL A 109 13.91 7.18 -15.94
C VAL A 109 13.31 5.95 -15.25
N VAL A 110 14.02 5.35 -14.29
CA VAL A 110 13.52 4.22 -13.49
C VAL A 110 12.30 4.66 -12.67
N SER A 111 12.37 5.83 -12.03
CA SER A 111 11.25 6.39 -11.27
C SER A 111 9.99 6.59 -12.12
N GLU A 112 10.14 7.22 -13.29
CA GLU A 112 9.05 7.50 -14.23
C GLU A 112 8.41 6.19 -14.72
N ARG A 113 9.22 5.21 -15.13
CA ARG A 113 8.74 3.89 -15.60
C ARG A 113 8.03 3.09 -14.50
N CYS A 114 8.38 3.32 -13.24
CA CYS A 114 7.70 2.75 -12.08
C CYS A 114 6.51 3.61 -11.60
N GLY A 115 6.17 4.69 -12.29
CA GLY A 115 5.08 5.60 -11.94
C GLY A 115 5.26 6.30 -10.59
N GLY A 116 6.50 6.47 -10.13
CA GLY A 116 6.80 7.02 -8.81
C GLY A 116 6.37 6.12 -7.63
N ASN A 117 6.04 4.86 -7.89
CA ASN A 117 5.63 3.91 -6.85
C ASN A 117 6.88 3.32 -6.15
N PRO A 118 7.03 3.49 -4.82
CA PRO A 118 8.22 3.04 -4.10
C PRO A 118 8.40 1.52 -4.10
N PHE A 119 7.31 0.74 -4.11
CA PHE A 119 7.38 -0.71 -4.18
C PHE A 119 7.95 -1.17 -5.54
N TYR A 120 7.45 -0.63 -6.65
CA TYR A 120 7.95 -0.95 -7.99
C TYR A 120 9.39 -0.52 -8.21
N ILE A 121 9.76 0.68 -7.73
CA ILE A 121 11.15 1.16 -7.77
C ILE A 121 12.07 0.17 -7.06
N ASN A 122 11.74 -0.21 -5.82
CA ASN A 122 12.55 -1.15 -5.06
C ASN A 122 12.61 -2.54 -5.70
N ALA A 123 11.49 -3.04 -6.24
CA ALA A 123 11.44 -4.33 -6.93
C ALA A 123 12.39 -4.36 -8.13
N VAL A 124 12.35 -3.34 -9.00
CA VAL A 124 13.22 -3.23 -10.18
C VAL A 124 14.69 -3.16 -9.78
N VAL A 125 15.04 -2.30 -8.83
CA VAL A 125 16.43 -2.13 -8.37
C VAL A 125 16.95 -3.41 -7.74
N GLN A 126 16.17 -4.03 -6.86
CA GLN A 126 16.55 -5.29 -6.22
C GLN A 126 16.67 -6.43 -7.25
N ARG A 127 15.82 -6.46 -8.27
CA ARG A 127 15.87 -7.46 -9.34
C ARG A 127 17.11 -7.29 -10.22
N SER A 128 17.45 -6.06 -10.58
CA SER A 128 18.69 -5.72 -11.28
C SER A 128 19.91 -6.24 -10.53
N ALA A 129 20.00 -5.98 -9.22
CA ALA A 129 21.08 -6.48 -8.37
C ALA A 129 21.11 -8.02 -8.32
N LYS A 130 19.96 -8.67 -8.06
CA LYS A 130 19.88 -10.14 -7.97
C LYS A 130 20.29 -10.86 -9.25
N LEU A 131 20.02 -10.25 -10.41
CA LEU A 131 20.38 -10.80 -11.72
C LEU A 131 21.76 -10.36 -12.20
N ASN A 132 22.47 -9.51 -11.45
CA ASN A 132 23.70 -8.84 -11.89
C ASN A 132 23.53 -8.19 -13.28
N MET A 133 22.41 -7.51 -13.49
CA MET A 133 22.08 -6.83 -14.73
C MET A 133 22.00 -5.33 -14.46
N PRO A 134 23.07 -4.57 -14.79
CA PRO A 134 23.07 -3.11 -14.65
C PRO A 134 21.96 -2.46 -15.47
N LEU A 135 21.49 -1.29 -15.04
CA LEU A 135 20.48 -0.51 -15.76
C LEU A 135 21.13 0.71 -16.40
N PHE A 136 21.87 0.52 -17.49
CA PHE A 136 22.60 1.62 -18.16
C PHE A 136 21.74 2.43 -19.12
N ASN A 137 20.64 1.84 -19.60
CA ASN A 137 19.73 2.45 -20.56
C ASN A 137 18.30 1.91 -20.37
N GLU A 138 17.36 2.44 -21.15
CA GLU A 138 15.96 2.03 -21.11
C GLU A 138 15.72 0.58 -21.57
N GLU A 139 16.54 0.04 -22.45
CA GLU A 139 16.41 -1.36 -22.90
C GLU A 139 16.68 -2.33 -21.74
N ASP A 140 17.73 -2.08 -20.96
CA ASP A 140 18.06 -2.84 -19.76
C ASP A 140 16.91 -2.79 -18.74
N LEU A 141 16.35 -1.59 -18.52
CA LEU A 141 15.23 -1.37 -17.63
C LEU A 141 13.98 -2.12 -18.09
N ASN A 142 13.62 -2.00 -19.37
CA ASN A 142 12.47 -2.69 -19.95
C ASN A 142 12.61 -4.21 -19.84
N ARG A 143 13.83 -4.73 -19.99
CA ARG A 143 14.10 -6.16 -19.80
C ARG A 143 13.89 -6.61 -18.36
N ILE A 144 14.38 -5.85 -17.36
CA ILE A 144 14.15 -6.16 -15.95
C ILE A 144 12.67 -6.07 -15.60
N LEU A 145 11.96 -5.03 -16.07
CA LEU A 145 10.52 -4.89 -15.88
C LEU A 145 9.76 -6.07 -16.49
N ALA A 146 10.09 -6.49 -17.73
CA ALA A 146 9.45 -7.64 -18.36
C ALA A 146 9.68 -8.95 -17.57
N ILE A 147 10.87 -9.15 -17.02
CA ILE A 147 11.17 -10.30 -16.15
C ILE A 147 10.34 -10.23 -14.86
N ASP A 148 10.28 -9.06 -14.22
CA ASP A 148 9.61 -8.91 -12.93
C ASP A 148 8.08 -8.95 -13.06
N LEU A 149 7.54 -8.42 -14.17
CA LEU A 149 6.12 -8.52 -14.55
C LEU A 149 5.68 -9.91 -14.99
N SER A 150 6.60 -10.80 -15.37
CA SER A 150 6.26 -12.17 -15.78
C SER A 150 6.41 -13.21 -14.67
N SER A 151 7.32 -12.96 -13.70
CA SER A 151 7.66 -13.97 -12.68
C SER A 151 8.26 -13.41 -11.39
N GLY A 152 8.32 -12.08 -11.26
CA GLY A 152 8.97 -11.42 -10.13
C GLY A 152 8.00 -10.84 -9.10
N PHE A 153 8.49 -9.86 -8.35
CA PHE A 153 7.76 -9.26 -7.23
C PHE A 153 6.53 -8.49 -7.70
N ILE A 154 6.67 -7.73 -8.80
CA ILE A 154 5.57 -6.98 -9.39
C ILE A 154 4.49 -7.94 -9.91
N TYR A 155 4.87 -9.05 -10.56
CA TYR A 155 3.90 -10.06 -10.98
C TYR A 155 3.12 -10.65 -9.81
N ALA A 156 3.82 -11.04 -8.73
CA ALA A 156 3.19 -11.65 -7.57
C ALA A 156 2.15 -10.70 -6.94
N GLU A 157 2.51 -9.42 -6.79
CA GLU A 157 1.63 -8.38 -6.25
C GLU A 157 0.42 -8.12 -7.17
N LEU A 158 0.66 -7.88 -8.46
CA LEU A 158 -0.42 -7.65 -9.43
C LEU A 158 -1.37 -8.84 -9.52
N ARG A 159 -0.82 -10.06 -9.53
CA ARG A 159 -1.62 -11.29 -9.54
C ARG A 159 -2.50 -11.38 -8.30
N ASP A 160 -1.97 -11.12 -7.12
CA ASP A 160 -2.73 -11.15 -5.88
C ASP A 160 -3.87 -10.11 -5.88
N GLN A 161 -3.58 -8.88 -6.31
CA GLN A 161 -4.59 -7.82 -6.44
C GLN A 161 -5.69 -8.19 -7.45
N VAL A 162 -5.31 -8.74 -8.61
CA VAL A 162 -6.28 -9.18 -9.63
C VAL A 162 -7.14 -10.35 -9.13
N ILE A 163 -6.53 -11.34 -8.47
CA ILE A 163 -7.27 -12.48 -7.90
C ILE A 163 -8.29 -11.98 -6.87
N LYS A 164 -7.86 -11.15 -5.92
CA LYS A 164 -8.74 -10.53 -4.92
C LYS A 164 -9.87 -9.74 -5.59
N TRP A 165 -9.59 -9.03 -6.67
CA TRP A 165 -10.60 -8.29 -7.41
C TRP A 165 -11.61 -9.21 -8.12
N ILE A 166 -11.16 -10.31 -8.76
CA ILE A 166 -12.02 -11.31 -9.39
C ILE A 166 -12.92 -11.99 -8.36
N GLU A 167 -12.36 -12.42 -7.23
CA GLU A 167 -13.11 -13.04 -6.13
C GLU A 167 -14.22 -12.10 -5.64
N ARG A 168 -13.89 -10.81 -5.45
CA ARG A 168 -14.86 -9.79 -5.04
C ARG A 168 -15.96 -9.53 -6.09
N LEU A 169 -15.64 -9.55 -7.39
CA LEU A 169 -16.65 -9.42 -8.44
C LEU A 169 -17.62 -10.60 -8.47
N ASN A 170 -17.11 -11.81 -8.25
CA ASN A 170 -17.94 -13.01 -8.24
C ASN A 170 -18.87 -13.07 -7.02
N ASP A 171 -18.46 -12.49 -5.89
CA ASP A 171 -19.29 -12.37 -4.68
C ASP A 171 -20.39 -11.29 -4.79
N HIS A 172 -20.43 -10.51 -5.88
CA HIS A 172 -21.46 -9.47 -6.14
C HIS A 172 -22.44 -9.85 -7.27
N ASN A 173 -22.33 -11.06 -7.84
CA ASN A 173 -23.27 -11.65 -8.80
C ASN A 173 -24.01 -12.84 -8.18
#